data_AF-A0A931SDA9-F1
#
_entry.id   AF-A0A931SDA9-F1
#
_cell.length_a   1.000
_cell.length_b   1.000
_cell.length_c   1.000
_cell.angle_alpha   90.00
_cell.angle_beta   90.00
_cell.angle_gamma   90.00
#
_symmetry.space_group_name_H-M   'P 1'
#
loop_
_entity.id
_entity.type
_entity.pdbx_description
1 polymer ?
#
loop_
_entity_poly.entity_id
_entity_poly.type
_entity_poly.pdbx_seq_one_letter_code
_entity_poly.pdbx_strand_id
1 'polypeptide(L)'
;MSDALTARQTQILKSIVEEYIDTAAAVGSETLDKKYNLGISSATIRNEMVSLTKAGYLRQPHTSAGRIPAPKALKFYIDQLMEEKRMSVADEVKTKQEVMEAKDDLDELMADATAALAQKTHALAVAALDGEDKIWHAGYANVFSNPEFFMQPQSLSSLFSCIEQFERLHELFFERMTGLSPVEVVFGEDLGWPGFSPIGVVGTRFLLRGKNGALGIIGPARLHYQEVIPTIRYFRNLFEEIEL
;
A
#
# COMPACT_ATOMS: atom_id res chain seq x y z
N MET A 1 -12.85 -28.23 0.33
CA MET A 1 -12.95 -28.08 -1.14
C MET A 1 -12.16 -26.83 -1.48
N SER A 2 -11.28 -26.87 -2.49
CA SER A 2 -10.43 -25.72 -2.80
C SER A 2 -11.29 -24.50 -3.16
N ASP A 3 -11.25 -23.44 -2.35
CA ASP A 3 -11.82 -22.11 -2.64
C ASP A 3 -11.02 -21.40 -3.75
N ALA A 4 -10.75 -22.11 -4.85
CA ALA A 4 -10.06 -21.55 -5.99
C ALA A 4 -11.06 -20.76 -6.83
N LEU A 5 -10.77 -19.47 -7.04
CA LEU A 5 -11.54 -18.64 -7.95
C LEU A 5 -11.45 -19.19 -9.38
N THR A 6 -12.56 -19.17 -10.09
CA THR A 6 -12.54 -19.50 -11.53
C THR A 6 -11.76 -18.44 -12.32
N ALA A 7 -11.22 -18.78 -13.49
CA ALA A 7 -10.50 -17.81 -14.34
C ALA A 7 -11.32 -16.52 -14.61
N ARG A 8 -12.63 -16.67 -14.82
CA ARG A 8 -13.55 -15.54 -14.99
C ARG A 8 -13.68 -14.69 -13.72
N GLN A 9 -13.87 -15.33 -12.56
CA GLN A 9 -13.95 -14.62 -11.27
C GLN A 9 -12.63 -13.90 -10.97
N THR A 10 -11.50 -14.52 -11.27
CA THR A 10 -10.18 -13.92 -11.14
C THR A 10 -10.03 -12.66 -12.02
N GLN A 11 -10.45 -12.72 -13.28
CA GLN A 11 -10.40 -11.57 -14.19
C GLN A 11 -11.33 -10.43 -13.74
N ILE A 12 -12.54 -10.75 -13.30
CA ILE A 12 -13.49 -9.76 -12.75
C ILE A 12 -12.91 -9.14 -11.48
N LEU A 13 -12.33 -9.95 -10.58
CA LEU A 13 -11.73 -9.48 -9.34
C LEU A 13 -10.55 -8.55 -9.62
N LYS A 14 -9.65 -8.91 -10.55
CA LYS A 14 -8.54 -8.05 -11.01
C LYS A 14 -9.07 -6.68 -11.44
N SER A 15 -10.06 -6.68 -12.34
CA SER A 15 -10.65 -5.45 -12.89
C SER A 15 -11.31 -4.58 -11.81
N ILE A 16 -11.98 -5.19 -10.83
CA ILE A 16 -12.57 -4.47 -9.68
C ILE A 16 -11.50 -3.85 -8.80
N VAL A 17 -10.43 -4.58 -8.49
CA VAL A 17 -9.36 -4.08 -7.63
C VAL A 17 -8.63 -2.92 -8.31
N GLU A 18 -8.29 -3.04 -9.59
CA GLU A 18 -7.66 -1.98 -10.38
C GLU A 18 -8.56 -0.74 -10.46
N GLU A 19 -9.84 -0.89 -10.81
CA GLU A 19 -10.79 0.22 -10.87
C GLU A 19 -10.95 0.89 -9.50
N TYR A 20 -10.97 0.12 -8.41
CA TYR A 20 -11.09 0.66 -7.06
C TYR A 20 -9.83 1.40 -6.62
N ILE A 21 -8.64 0.88 -6.93
CA ILE A 21 -7.36 1.54 -6.67
C ILE A 21 -7.33 2.92 -7.32
N ASP A 22 -7.79 3.03 -8.57
CA ASP A 22 -7.75 4.27 -9.34
C ASP A 22 -8.84 5.28 -8.95
N THR A 23 -10.03 4.82 -8.59
CA THR A 23 -11.21 5.71 -8.44
C THR A 23 -11.64 5.96 -7.00
N ALA A 24 -11.19 5.13 -6.05
CA ALA A 24 -11.70 5.09 -4.68
C ALA A 24 -13.22 4.86 -4.56
N ALA A 25 -13.90 4.48 -5.66
CA ALA A 25 -15.35 4.41 -5.74
C ALA A 25 -15.83 2.95 -5.81
N ALA A 26 -17.04 2.71 -5.28
CA ALA A 26 -17.66 1.39 -5.41
C ALA A 26 -17.88 1.02 -6.88
N VAL A 27 -17.36 -0.13 -7.29
CA VAL A 27 -17.31 -0.56 -8.69
C VAL A 27 -18.61 -1.27 -9.08
N GLY A 28 -19.27 -0.76 -10.11
CA GLY A 28 -20.50 -1.34 -10.68
C GLY A 28 -20.22 -2.28 -11.84
N SER A 29 -21.13 -3.25 -12.07
CA SER A 29 -21.00 -4.19 -13.19
C SER A 29 -21.03 -3.51 -14.56
N GLU A 30 -21.81 -2.43 -14.70
CA GLU A 30 -21.84 -1.64 -15.95
C GLU A 30 -20.54 -0.91 -16.25
N THR A 31 -19.85 -0.42 -15.21
CA THR A 31 -18.53 0.22 -15.37
C THR A 31 -17.53 -0.79 -15.92
N LEU A 32 -17.52 -2.01 -15.36
CA LEU A 32 -16.64 -3.08 -15.79
C LEU A 32 -16.92 -3.54 -17.22
N ASP A 33 -18.20 -3.71 -17.56
CA ASP A 33 -18.64 -4.11 -18.90
C ASP A 33 -18.13 -3.12 -19.97
N LYS A 34 -18.30 -1.82 -19.72
CA LYS A 34 -17.91 -0.76 -20.66
C LYS A 34 -16.40 -0.55 -20.76
N LYS A 35 -15.66 -0.65 -19.65
CA LYS A 35 -14.23 -0.27 -19.60
C LYS A 35 -13.27 -1.43 -19.87
N TYR A 36 -13.62 -2.65 -19.42
CA TYR A 36 -12.68 -3.79 -19.42
C TYR A 36 -12.99 -4.86 -20.47
N ASN A 37 -14.06 -4.70 -21.26
CA ASN A 37 -14.46 -5.59 -22.37
C ASN A 37 -14.30 -7.08 -22.04
N LEU A 38 -14.92 -7.52 -20.94
CA LEU A 38 -14.73 -8.85 -20.36
C LEU A 38 -15.39 -9.99 -21.18
N GLY A 39 -15.99 -9.68 -22.33
CA GLY A 39 -16.67 -10.66 -23.19
C GLY A 39 -17.95 -11.26 -22.58
N ILE A 40 -18.50 -10.64 -21.53
CA ILE A 40 -19.69 -11.09 -20.81
C ILE A 40 -20.59 -9.90 -20.46
N SER A 41 -21.89 -10.16 -20.33
CA SER A 41 -22.87 -9.11 -20.01
C SER A 41 -22.69 -8.54 -18.59
N SER A 42 -23.07 -7.28 -18.38
CA SER A 42 -23.21 -6.67 -17.04
C SER A 42 -24.04 -7.54 -16.06
N ALA A 43 -25.08 -8.23 -16.53
CA ALA A 43 -25.86 -9.14 -15.68
C ALA A 43 -25.03 -10.34 -15.19
N THR A 44 -24.19 -10.91 -16.06
CA THR A 44 -23.26 -11.98 -15.72
C THR A 44 -22.22 -11.50 -14.72
N ILE A 45 -21.63 -10.31 -14.94
CA ILE A 45 -20.67 -9.69 -14.03
C ILE A 45 -21.29 -9.52 -12.64
N ARG A 46 -22.52 -8.97 -12.57
CA ARG A 46 -23.24 -8.78 -11.31
C ARG A 46 -23.43 -10.09 -10.54
N ASN A 47 -23.75 -11.20 -11.22
CA ASN A 47 -23.89 -12.51 -10.58
C ASN A 47 -22.56 -13.03 -10.02
N GLU A 48 -21.45 -12.85 -10.75
CA GLU A 48 -20.13 -13.22 -10.26
C GLU A 48 -19.68 -12.35 -9.08
N MET A 49 -19.99 -11.04 -9.10
CA MET A 49 -19.74 -10.15 -7.96
C MET A 49 -20.50 -10.60 -6.70
N VAL A 50 -21.72 -11.14 -6.84
CA VAL A 50 -22.46 -11.73 -5.71
C VAL A 50 -21.73 -12.96 -5.15
N SER A 51 -21.23 -13.84 -6.02
CA SER A 51 -20.43 -15.01 -5.61
C SER A 51 -19.13 -14.60 -4.92
N LEU A 52 -18.42 -13.60 -5.45
CA LEU A 52 -17.21 -13.04 -4.85
C LEU A 52 -17.49 -12.38 -3.49
N THR A 53 -18.66 -11.75 -3.31
CA THR A 53 -19.08 -11.24 -2.00
C THR A 53 -19.31 -12.37 -1.00
N LYS A 54 -20.01 -13.45 -1.41
CA LYS A 54 -20.21 -14.63 -0.54
C LYS A 54 -18.90 -15.30 -0.14
N ALA A 55 -17.90 -15.28 -1.03
CA ALA A 55 -16.56 -15.81 -0.76
C ALA A 55 -15.64 -14.85 0.05
N GLY A 56 -16.16 -13.67 0.43
CA GLY A 56 -15.45 -12.69 1.25
C GLY A 56 -14.42 -11.84 0.51
N TYR A 57 -14.38 -11.89 -0.82
CA TYR A 57 -13.47 -11.05 -1.63
C TYR A 57 -13.99 -9.63 -1.81
N LEU A 58 -15.31 -9.47 -1.90
CA LEU A 58 -15.94 -8.16 -2.12
C LEU A 58 -16.91 -7.85 -0.98
N ARG A 59 -17.07 -6.57 -0.67
CA ARG A 59 -18.12 -6.07 0.23
C ARG A 59 -18.98 -5.03 -0.46
N GLN A 60 -20.20 -4.87 0.05
CA GLN A 60 -21.15 -3.88 -0.43
C GLN A 60 -21.29 -2.79 0.64
N PRO A 61 -20.85 -1.54 0.38
CA PRO A 61 -20.97 -0.48 1.37
C PRO A 61 -22.44 -0.10 1.64
N HIS A 62 -23.28 -0.08 0.60
CA HIS A 62 -24.73 0.19 0.70
C HIS A 62 -25.51 -0.66 -0.32
N THR A 63 -26.79 -0.94 -0.04
CA THR A 63 -27.67 -1.85 -0.81
C THR A 63 -27.78 -1.51 -2.31
N SER A 64 -27.65 -0.24 -2.70
CA SER A 64 -27.67 0.23 -4.10
C SER A 64 -26.29 0.57 -4.68
N ALA A 65 -25.24 0.57 -3.86
CA ALA A 65 -23.88 0.86 -4.31
C ALA A 65 -23.25 -0.36 -5.00
N GLY A 66 -22.18 -0.10 -5.77
CA GLY A 66 -21.32 -1.14 -6.35
C GLY A 66 -20.64 -2.02 -5.30
N ARG A 67 -19.52 -2.65 -5.67
CA ARG A 67 -18.70 -3.43 -4.74
C ARG A 67 -17.34 -2.78 -4.53
N ILE A 68 -16.80 -2.96 -3.34
CA ILE A 68 -15.42 -2.61 -3.02
C ILE A 68 -14.65 -3.87 -2.61
N PRO A 69 -13.36 -3.98 -2.92
CA PRO A 69 -12.50 -5.05 -2.41
C PRO A 69 -12.50 -5.11 -0.88
N ALA A 70 -12.56 -6.32 -0.34
CA ALA A 70 -12.18 -6.60 1.04
C ALA A 70 -10.65 -6.80 1.13
N PRO A 71 -10.03 -6.75 2.32
CA PRO A 71 -8.59 -7.01 2.48
C PRO A 71 -8.13 -8.32 1.83
N LYS A 72 -8.96 -9.38 1.89
CA LYS A 72 -8.72 -10.67 1.23
C LYS A 72 -8.51 -10.54 -0.29
N ALA A 73 -9.28 -9.68 -0.96
CA ALA A 73 -9.12 -9.43 -2.39
C ALA A 73 -7.87 -8.64 -2.73
N LEU A 74 -7.52 -7.65 -1.89
CA LEU A 74 -6.31 -6.85 -2.08
C LEU A 74 -5.06 -7.72 -1.89
N LYS A 75 -5.03 -8.57 -0.86
CA LYS A 75 -3.98 -9.59 -0.66
C LYS A 75 -3.86 -10.51 -1.89
N PHE A 76 -4.99 -11.09 -2.33
CA PHE A 76 -4.99 -11.96 -3.51
C PHE A 76 -4.50 -11.25 -4.78
N TYR A 77 -4.88 -9.98 -4.97
CA TYR A 77 -4.40 -9.18 -6.08
C TYR A 77 -2.89 -8.97 -6.02
N ILE A 78 -2.36 -8.56 -4.87
CA ILE A 78 -0.92 -8.35 -4.66
C ILE A 78 -0.13 -9.64 -4.89
N ASP A 79 -0.63 -10.76 -4.37
CA ASP A 79 0.10 -12.04 -4.40
C ASP A 79 0.05 -12.74 -5.77
N GLN A 80 -1.05 -12.58 -6.53
CA GLN A 80 -1.31 -13.42 -7.71
C GLN A 80 -1.68 -12.69 -9.00
N LEU A 81 -2.13 -11.44 -8.94
CA LEU A 81 -2.76 -10.78 -10.11
C LEU A 81 -2.04 -9.52 -10.59
N MET A 82 -1.37 -8.82 -9.67
CA MET A 82 -0.73 -7.55 -9.98
C MET A 82 0.49 -7.76 -10.87
N GLU A 83 0.74 -6.78 -11.73
CA GLU A 83 1.96 -6.70 -12.52
C GLU A 83 2.74 -5.47 -12.06
N GLU A 84 4.00 -5.66 -11.68
CA GLU A 84 4.83 -4.57 -11.17
C GLU A 84 5.19 -3.58 -12.27
N LYS A 85 5.02 -2.28 -11.98
CA LYS A 85 5.56 -1.20 -12.80
C LYS A 85 7.03 -1.05 -12.43
N ARG A 86 7.92 -1.42 -13.35
CA ARG A 86 9.37 -1.20 -13.18
C ARG A 86 9.65 0.30 -13.15
N MET A 87 10.52 0.73 -12.25
CA MET A 87 11.07 2.08 -12.30
C MET A 87 11.87 2.24 -13.59
N SER A 88 11.82 3.44 -14.18
CA SER A 88 12.68 3.73 -15.32
C SER A 88 14.13 3.87 -14.86
N VAL A 89 15.10 3.50 -15.71
CA VAL A 89 16.53 3.66 -15.38
C VAL A 89 16.86 5.11 -15.04
N ALA A 90 16.21 6.07 -15.71
CA ALA A 90 16.39 7.49 -15.43
C ALA A 90 15.89 7.87 -14.03
N ASP A 91 14.75 7.31 -13.61
CA ASP A 91 14.22 7.51 -12.26
C ASP A 91 15.12 6.87 -11.21
N GLU A 92 15.61 5.64 -11.44
CA GLU A 92 16.55 4.98 -10.54
C GLU A 92 17.84 5.77 -10.36
N VAL A 93 18.44 6.25 -11.45
CA VAL A 93 19.68 7.05 -11.37
C VAL A 93 19.44 8.35 -10.61
N LYS A 94 18.35 9.05 -10.89
CA LYS A 94 18.00 10.29 -10.22
C LYS A 94 17.80 10.07 -8.72
N THR A 95 16.98 9.08 -8.34
CA THR A 95 16.72 8.78 -6.93
C THR A 95 17.97 8.30 -6.21
N LYS A 96 18.82 7.50 -6.86
CA LYS A 96 20.11 7.10 -6.29
C LYS A 96 20.99 8.31 -6.00
N GLN A 97 21.07 9.27 -6.92
CA GLN A 97 21.86 10.49 -6.71
C GLN A 97 21.35 11.30 -5.53
N GLU A 98 20.03 11.57 -5.49
CA GLU A 98 19.38 12.33 -4.40
C GLU A 98 19.68 11.71 -3.02
N VAL A 99 19.60 10.38 -2.90
CA VAL A 99 19.82 9.69 -1.61
C VAL A 99 21.32 9.53 -1.27
N MET A 100 22.18 9.30 -2.27
CA MET A 100 23.61 9.02 -2.04
C MET A 100 24.46 10.26 -1.75
N GLU A 101 23.97 11.46 -2.07
CA GLU A 101 24.66 12.72 -1.73
C GLU A 101 24.82 12.88 -0.21
N ALA A 102 23.82 12.47 0.56
CA ALA A 102 23.78 12.55 2.02
C ALA A 102 24.36 11.32 2.74
N LYS A 103 24.97 10.36 2.03
CA LYS A 103 25.31 9.03 2.57
C LYS A 103 26.19 9.02 3.83
N ASP A 104 26.93 10.09 4.09
CA ASP A 104 27.86 10.18 5.21
C ASP A 104 27.16 10.60 6.52
N ASP A 105 26.07 11.36 6.42
CA ASP A 105 25.20 11.73 7.55
C ASP A 105 23.96 10.83 7.58
N LEU A 106 23.84 10.04 8.65
CA LEU A 106 22.74 9.09 8.79
C LEU A 106 21.38 9.79 8.85
N ASP A 107 21.31 10.96 9.48
CA ASP A 107 20.06 11.69 9.66
C ASP A 107 19.57 12.28 8.34
N GLU A 108 20.49 12.89 7.59
CA GLU A 108 20.22 13.47 6.27
C GLU A 108 19.88 12.38 5.25
N LEU A 109 20.64 11.28 5.23
CA LEU A 109 20.36 10.11 4.39
C LEU A 109 18.93 9.58 4.59
N MET A 110 18.52 9.41 5.85
CA MET A 110 17.19 8.90 6.18
C MET A 110 16.09 9.90 5.82
N ALA A 111 16.34 11.20 6.03
CA ALA A 111 15.41 12.26 5.66
C ALA A 111 15.19 12.31 4.13
N ASP A 112 16.28 12.29 3.35
CA ASP A 112 16.25 12.36 1.89
C ASP A 112 15.62 11.12 1.27
N ALA A 113 15.98 9.93 1.78
CA ALA A 113 15.34 8.69 1.34
C ALA A 113 13.84 8.69 1.62
N THR A 114 13.42 9.15 2.79
CA THR A 114 11.99 9.24 3.13
C THR A 114 11.26 10.26 2.25
N ALA A 115 11.88 11.42 1.99
CA ALA A 115 11.33 12.45 1.11
C ALA A 115 11.20 11.98 -0.34
N ALA A 116 12.25 11.35 -0.88
CA ALA A 116 12.25 10.78 -2.22
C ALA A 116 11.21 9.67 -2.37
N LEU A 117 11.07 8.79 -1.36
CA LEU A 117 10.04 7.76 -1.35
C LEU A 117 8.63 8.37 -1.38
N ALA A 118 8.37 9.38 -0.56
CA ALA A 118 7.08 10.08 -0.55
C ALA A 118 6.76 10.74 -1.89
N GLN A 119 7.76 11.34 -2.54
CA GLN A 119 7.60 11.96 -3.85
C GLN A 119 7.27 10.94 -4.93
N LYS A 120 7.99 9.82 -4.96
CA LYS A 120 7.82 8.77 -5.99
C LYS A 120 6.53 7.99 -5.84
N THR A 121 6.09 7.74 -4.62
CA THR A 121 4.89 6.94 -4.36
C THR A 121 3.61 7.76 -4.27
N HIS A 122 3.71 9.10 -4.24
CA HIS A 122 2.60 10.00 -3.95
C HIS A 122 1.82 9.58 -2.69
N ALA A 123 2.56 9.15 -1.66
CA ALA A 123 2.02 8.71 -0.39
C ALA A 123 2.76 9.38 0.78
N LEU A 124 2.29 9.16 2.00
CA LEU A 124 3.05 9.49 3.19
C LEU A 124 4.11 8.40 3.38
N ALA A 125 5.38 8.77 3.39
CA ALA A 125 6.48 7.88 3.72
C ALA A 125 6.90 8.07 5.18
N VAL A 126 7.33 6.98 5.81
CA VAL A 126 7.88 6.96 7.16
C VAL A 126 9.10 6.03 7.19
N ALA A 127 10.07 6.37 8.03
CA ALA A 127 11.23 5.53 8.30
C ALA A 127 11.61 5.58 9.78
N ALA A 128 12.21 4.50 10.27
CA ALA A 128 12.70 4.38 11.64
C ALA A 128 13.98 3.55 11.68
N LEU A 129 14.82 3.81 12.66
CA LEU A 129 15.99 2.98 12.99
C LEU A 129 15.84 2.47 14.41
N ASP A 130 16.13 1.19 14.60
CA ASP A 130 16.19 0.56 15.91
C ASP A 130 17.28 1.22 16.78
N GLY A 131 16.95 1.46 18.05
CA GLY A 131 17.81 2.17 19.00
C GLY A 131 17.90 3.69 18.84
N GLU A 132 17.13 4.29 17.93
CA GLU A 132 16.96 5.75 17.82
C GLU A 132 15.51 6.11 18.14
N ASP A 133 15.26 7.02 19.08
CA ASP A 133 13.91 7.56 19.37
C ASP A 133 13.50 8.61 18.31
N LYS A 134 13.79 8.33 17.03
CA LYS A 134 13.57 9.23 15.90
C LYS A 134 12.85 8.52 14.76
N ILE A 135 11.90 9.24 14.18
CA ILE A 135 11.19 8.86 12.95
C ILE A 135 11.46 9.93 11.91
N TRP A 136 11.65 9.49 10.67
CA TRP A 136 11.61 10.36 9.51
C TRP A 136 10.26 10.19 8.83
N HIS A 137 9.68 11.29 8.37
CA HIS A 137 8.37 11.30 7.74
C HIS A 137 8.29 12.38 6.66
N ALA A 138 7.66 12.06 5.54
CA ALA A 138 7.50 12.99 4.43
C ALA A 138 6.22 12.69 3.63
N GLY A 139 5.68 13.70 2.93
CA GLY A 139 4.51 13.51 2.06
C GLY A 139 3.15 13.65 2.75
N TYR A 140 3.06 14.38 3.85
CA TYR A 140 1.77 14.64 4.54
C TYR A 140 0.67 15.18 3.62
N ALA A 141 1.02 16.05 2.66
CA ALA A 141 0.07 16.58 1.69
C ALA A 141 -0.62 15.49 0.84
N ASN A 142 0.08 14.38 0.59
CA ASN A 142 -0.45 13.26 -0.19
C ASN A 142 -1.62 12.57 0.52
N VAL A 143 -1.64 12.57 1.86
CA VAL A 143 -2.77 12.03 2.65
C VAL A 143 -4.06 12.72 2.27
N PHE A 144 -4.03 14.05 2.17
CA PHE A 144 -5.19 14.88 1.79
C PHE A 144 -5.57 14.77 0.31
N SER A 145 -4.86 14.00 -0.50
CA SER A 145 -5.29 13.69 -1.87
C SER A 145 -6.23 12.47 -1.91
N ASN A 146 -6.46 11.80 -0.78
CA ASN A 146 -7.25 10.58 -0.71
C ASN A 146 -8.65 10.83 -0.10
N PRO A 147 -9.74 10.49 -0.82
CA PRO A 147 -11.12 10.73 -0.38
C PRO A 147 -11.48 10.04 0.94
N GLU A 148 -10.88 8.89 1.25
CA GLU A 148 -11.15 8.09 2.45
C GLU A 148 -10.95 8.89 3.73
N PHE A 149 -9.92 9.74 3.77
CA PHE A 149 -9.59 10.51 4.97
C PHE A 149 -10.50 11.71 5.17
N PHE A 150 -11.13 12.23 4.11
CA PHE A 150 -12.19 13.24 4.23
C PHE A 150 -13.52 12.62 4.68
N MET A 151 -13.82 11.41 4.21
CA MET A 151 -15.03 10.69 4.59
C MET A 151 -14.96 10.13 6.02
N GLN A 152 -13.75 9.93 6.56
CA GLN A 152 -13.52 9.40 7.90
C GLN A 152 -12.49 10.24 8.67
N PRO A 153 -12.89 11.43 9.19
CA PRO A 153 -11.96 12.33 9.91
C PRO A 153 -11.28 11.69 11.13
N GLN A 154 -11.95 10.75 11.79
CA GLN A 154 -11.37 10.01 12.91
C GLN A 154 -10.17 9.17 12.48
N SER A 155 -10.22 8.55 11.30
CA SER A 155 -9.08 7.79 10.75
C SER A 155 -7.90 8.69 10.43
N LEU A 156 -8.17 9.91 9.95
CA LEU A 156 -7.12 10.90 9.72
C LEU A 156 -6.42 11.31 11.01
N SER A 157 -7.19 11.59 12.07
CA SER A 157 -6.63 11.88 13.40
C SER A 157 -5.83 10.69 13.94
N SER A 158 -6.37 9.46 13.86
CA SER A 158 -5.65 8.25 14.28
C SER A 158 -4.34 8.06 13.52
N LEU A 159 -4.31 8.32 12.21
CA LEU A 159 -3.11 8.25 11.39
C LEU A 159 -2.04 9.24 11.89
N PHE A 160 -2.40 10.54 12.01
CA PHE A 160 -1.45 11.55 12.46
C PHE A 160 -0.94 11.30 13.89
N SER A 161 -1.82 10.94 14.81
CA SER A 161 -1.41 10.58 16.17
C SER A 161 -0.50 9.36 16.22
N CYS A 162 -0.62 8.42 15.28
CA CYS A 162 0.30 7.28 15.17
C CYS A 162 1.68 7.71 14.67
N ILE A 163 1.75 8.59 13.68
CA ILE A 163 3.03 9.08 13.12
C ILE A 163 3.79 9.94 14.13
N GLU A 164 3.09 10.66 15.00
CA GLU A 164 3.68 11.44 16.09
C GLU A 164 4.21 10.57 17.25
N GLN A 165 3.90 9.27 17.28
CA GLN A 165 4.27 8.36 18.36
C GLN A 165 5.33 7.36 17.90
N PHE A 166 6.54 7.49 18.44
CA PHE A 166 7.65 6.57 18.16
C PHE A 166 7.28 5.11 18.41
N GLU A 167 6.69 4.83 19.56
CA GLU A 167 6.33 3.48 20.00
C GLU A 167 5.33 2.82 19.06
N ARG A 168 4.44 3.60 18.43
CA ARG A 168 3.43 3.08 17.50
C ARG A 168 4.04 2.65 16.17
N LEU A 169 4.92 3.48 15.60
CA LEU A 169 5.62 3.11 14.37
C LEU A 169 6.63 2.00 14.63
N HIS A 170 7.25 1.97 15.81
CA HIS A 170 8.09 0.86 16.21
C HIS A 170 7.29 -0.44 16.32
N GLU A 171 6.14 -0.45 17.02
CA GLU A 171 5.23 -1.61 17.09
C GLU A 171 4.83 -2.09 15.68
N LEU A 172 4.43 -1.16 14.80
CA LEU A 172 4.05 -1.46 13.42
C LEU A 172 5.16 -2.18 12.66
N PHE A 173 6.36 -1.61 12.66
CA PHE A 173 7.45 -2.10 11.82
C PHE A 173 8.20 -3.27 12.42
N PHE A 174 8.41 -3.30 13.74
CA PHE A 174 9.30 -4.27 14.40
C PHE A 174 8.55 -5.41 15.12
N GLU A 175 7.25 -5.25 15.41
CA GLU A 175 6.43 -6.30 16.06
C GLU A 175 5.32 -6.86 15.17
N ARG A 176 4.61 -6.01 14.41
CA ARG A 176 3.47 -6.43 13.57
C ARG A 176 3.88 -6.99 12.23
N MET A 177 4.91 -6.42 11.61
CA MET A 177 5.52 -6.99 10.40
C MET A 177 6.43 -8.17 10.77
N THR A 178 6.48 -9.18 9.93
CA THR A 178 7.20 -10.43 10.21
C THR A 178 8.68 -10.36 9.85
N GLY A 179 9.06 -9.48 8.91
CA GLY A 179 10.38 -9.41 8.30
C GLY A 179 10.72 -10.60 7.39
N LEU A 180 9.77 -11.52 7.14
CA LEU A 180 10.02 -12.74 6.35
C LEU A 180 9.97 -12.50 4.84
N SER A 181 9.24 -11.47 4.42
CA SER A 181 9.12 -11.05 3.02
C SER A 181 9.88 -9.75 2.79
N PRO A 182 10.50 -9.56 1.62
CA PRO A 182 11.21 -8.32 1.33
C PRO A 182 10.38 -7.05 1.42
N VAL A 183 9.09 -7.16 1.14
CA VAL A 183 8.11 -6.10 1.29
C VAL A 183 6.87 -6.76 1.88
N GLU A 184 6.28 -6.12 2.88
CA GLU A 184 5.08 -6.58 3.57
C GLU A 184 3.97 -5.55 3.40
N VAL A 185 2.74 -6.06 3.24
CA VAL A 185 1.54 -5.23 3.16
C VAL A 185 0.67 -5.54 4.36
N VAL A 186 0.38 -4.51 5.14
CA VAL A 186 -0.47 -4.59 6.33
C VAL A 186 -1.71 -3.76 6.09
N PHE A 187 -2.88 -4.36 6.30
CA PHE A 187 -4.16 -3.67 6.23
C PHE A 187 -4.55 -3.27 7.65
N GLY A 188 -4.99 -2.04 7.85
CA GLY A 188 -5.26 -1.52 9.19
C GLY A 188 -6.47 -2.19 9.87
N GLU A 189 -7.35 -2.86 9.11
CA GLU A 189 -8.34 -3.79 9.68
C GLU A 189 -7.68 -4.95 10.43
N ASP A 190 -6.51 -5.43 9.98
CA ASP A 190 -5.76 -6.52 10.62
C ASP A 190 -4.97 -6.04 11.86
N LEU A 191 -4.67 -4.73 11.96
CA LEU A 191 -3.97 -4.14 13.12
C LEU A 191 -4.86 -4.07 14.37
N GLY A 192 -6.18 -4.01 14.21
CA GLY A 192 -7.12 -3.84 15.32
C GLY A 192 -7.05 -2.48 16.01
N TRP A 193 -6.33 -1.51 15.43
CA TRP A 193 -6.19 -0.17 16.01
C TRP A 193 -7.41 0.71 15.69
N PRO A 194 -7.90 1.51 16.66
CA PRO A 194 -9.04 2.41 16.44
C PRO A 194 -8.78 3.40 15.30
N GLY A 195 -9.69 3.45 14.33
CA GLY A 195 -9.60 4.35 13.18
C GLY A 195 -8.70 3.86 12.04
N PHE A 196 -8.07 2.68 12.14
CA PHE A 196 -7.15 2.18 11.11
C PHE A 196 -7.81 1.36 9.99
N SER A 197 -9.11 1.05 10.06
CA SER A 197 -9.79 0.27 9.02
C SER A 197 -9.55 0.75 7.57
N PRO A 198 -9.58 2.05 7.24
CA PRO A 198 -9.32 2.50 5.88
C PRO A 198 -7.82 2.64 5.54
N ILE A 199 -6.90 2.33 6.46
CA ILE A 199 -5.46 2.53 6.30
C ILE A 199 -4.81 1.26 5.73
N GLY A 200 -3.88 1.46 4.80
CA GLY A 200 -2.95 0.45 4.33
C GLY A 200 -1.51 0.89 4.58
N VAL A 201 -0.65 -0.06 4.91
CA VAL A 201 0.78 0.15 5.10
C VAL A 201 1.52 -0.81 4.18
N VAL A 202 2.50 -0.30 3.44
CA VAL A 202 3.48 -1.14 2.74
C VAL A 202 4.84 -0.81 3.34
N GLY A 203 5.54 -1.82 3.84
CA GLY A 203 6.77 -1.64 4.59
C GLY A 203 7.84 -2.65 4.21
N THR A 204 9.08 -2.31 4.53
CA THR A 204 10.24 -3.17 4.42
C THR A 204 11.16 -2.94 5.61
N ARG A 205 11.94 -3.96 5.95
CA ARG A 205 13.05 -3.85 6.89
C ARG A 205 14.35 -3.94 6.11
N PHE A 206 15.36 -3.20 6.56
CA PHE A 206 16.69 -3.18 5.98
C PHE A 206 17.74 -3.12 7.11
N LEU A 207 19.00 -3.34 6.75
CA LEU A 207 20.14 -3.14 7.64
C LEU A 207 20.92 -1.92 7.14
N LEU A 208 21.20 -0.97 8.03
CA LEU A 208 21.98 0.22 7.72
C LEU A 208 22.92 0.57 8.88
N ARG A 209 24.21 0.62 8.57
CA ARG A 209 25.34 0.77 9.49
C ARG A 209 25.21 -0.13 10.72
N GLY A 210 24.88 -1.41 10.50
CA GLY A 210 24.65 -2.40 11.56
C GLY A 210 23.38 -2.20 12.40
N LYS A 211 22.52 -1.22 12.09
CA LYS A 211 21.22 -1.02 12.76
C LYS A 211 20.07 -1.56 11.91
N ASN A 212 19.09 -2.19 12.58
CA ASN A 212 17.85 -2.57 11.91
C ASN A 212 17.05 -1.32 11.59
N GLY A 213 16.73 -1.11 10.32
CA GLY A 213 15.89 -0.02 9.86
C GLY A 213 14.58 -0.53 9.30
N ALA A 214 13.59 0.36 9.29
CA ALA A 214 12.34 0.15 8.59
C ALA A 214 12.00 1.36 7.74
N LEU A 215 11.46 1.10 6.56
CA LEU A 215 10.96 2.10 5.63
C LEU A 215 9.58 1.65 5.17
N GLY A 216 8.63 2.57 5.08
CA GLY A 216 7.32 2.23 4.57
C GLY A 216 6.55 3.43 4.10
N ILE A 217 5.44 3.15 3.42
CA ILE A 217 4.42 4.14 3.14
C ILE A 217 3.13 3.79 3.87
N ILE A 218 2.40 4.84 4.23
CA ILE A 218 1.08 4.75 4.85
C ILE A 218 0.10 5.54 3.99
N GLY A 219 -1.08 4.96 3.75
CA GLY A 219 -2.11 5.61 2.94
C GLY A 219 -3.44 4.87 3.03
N PRO A 220 -4.36 5.06 2.07
CA PRO A 220 -5.61 4.30 2.06
C PRO A 220 -5.33 2.81 1.84
N ALA A 221 -6.22 1.93 2.27
CA ALA A 221 -6.09 0.48 2.07
C ALA A 221 -6.01 0.06 0.59
N ARG A 222 -6.20 0.97 -0.37
CA ARG A 222 -6.08 0.76 -1.82
C ARG A 222 -4.89 1.52 -2.41
N LEU A 223 -3.74 1.44 -1.76
CA LEU A 223 -2.48 1.99 -2.29
C LEU A 223 -2.22 1.49 -3.72
N HIS A 224 -1.51 2.27 -4.52
CA HIS A 224 -1.10 1.89 -5.88
C HIS A 224 0.02 0.83 -5.84
N TYR A 225 -0.32 -0.41 -5.45
CA TYR A 225 0.63 -1.49 -5.16
C TYR A 225 1.62 -1.78 -6.28
N GLN A 226 1.18 -1.65 -7.54
CA GLN A 226 2.02 -1.88 -8.71
C GLN A 226 3.22 -0.92 -8.81
N GLU A 227 3.11 0.26 -8.19
CA GLU A 227 4.15 1.29 -8.16
C GLU A 227 4.87 1.32 -6.80
N VAL A 228 4.09 1.22 -5.72
CA VAL A 228 4.58 1.30 -4.34
C VAL A 228 5.55 0.16 -4.02
N ILE A 229 5.16 -1.09 -4.27
CA ILE A 229 5.95 -2.27 -3.89
C ILE A 229 7.33 -2.28 -4.56
N PRO A 230 7.46 -2.12 -5.89
CA PRO A 230 8.78 -2.07 -6.51
C PRO A 230 9.60 -0.85 -6.06
N THR A 231 8.97 0.30 -5.80
CA THR A 231 9.68 1.48 -5.28
C THR A 231 10.26 1.22 -3.90
N ILE A 232 9.48 0.70 -2.94
CA ILE A 232 9.98 0.37 -1.60
C ILE A 232 11.11 -0.67 -1.67
N ARG A 233 10.97 -1.68 -2.54
CA ARG A 233 12.01 -2.69 -2.74
C ARG A 233 13.30 -2.07 -3.27
N TYR A 234 13.20 -1.11 -4.18
CA TYR A 234 14.35 -0.38 -4.68
C TYR A 234 15.08 0.39 -3.56
N PHE A 235 14.36 1.15 -2.74
CA PHE A 235 14.95 1.88 -1.61
C PHE A 235 15.57 0.95 -0.56
N ARG A 236 14.95 -0.20 -0.29
CA ARG A 236 15.52 -1.23 0.58
C ARG A 236 16.90 -1.67 0.07
N ASN A 237 16.97 -2.04 -1.20
CA ASN A 237 18.23 -2.48 -1.82
C ASN A 237 19.27 -1.36 -1.80
N LEU A 238 18.84 -0.10 -2.00
CA LEU A 238 19.72 1.06 -1.94
C LEU A 238 20.36 1.23 -0.55
N PHE A 239 19.60 1.02 0.53
CA PHE A 239 20.17 1.04 1.89
C PHE A 239 21.12 -0.12 2.15
N GLU A 240 20.79 -1.33 1.68
CA GLU A 240 21.67 -2.49 1.80
C GLU A 240 22.97 -2.34 0.97
N GLU A 241 22.96 -1.54 -0.10
CA GLU A 241 24.18 -1.16 -0.84
C GLU A 241 25.08 -0.19 -0.07
N ILE A 242 24.51 0.70 0.76
CA ILE A 242 25.26 1.67 1.59
C ILE A 242 25.96 0.98 2.77
N GLU A 243 25.50 -0.21 3.16
CA GLU A 243 26.13 -1.04 4.18
C GLU A 243 27.52 -1.59 3.76
N LEU A 244 27.74 -1.75 2.45
CA LEU A 244 28.94 -2.36 1.85
C LEU A 244 30.06 -1.33 1.59
#